data_AF-A0AAE2S9W8-F1
#
_entry.id   AF-A0AAE2S9W8-F1
#
_cell.length_a   1.000
_cell.length_b   1.000
_cell.length_c   1.000
_cell.angle_alpha   90.00
_cell.angle_beta   90.00
_cell.angle_gamma   90.00
#
_symmetry.space_group_name_H-M   'P 1'
#
loop_
_entity.id
_entity.type
_entity.pdbx_description
1 polymer ?
#
loop_
_entity_poly.entity_id
_entity_poly.type
_entity_poly.pdbx_seq_one_letter_code
_entity_poly.pdbx_strand_id
1 'polypeptide(L)'
;MNTQPQFQAAPEEIPVSDLSPRASLKSVTHEVPIILEHALIRNLAMLQQHNLASAEDCSQVAAQVRRSWENGRGADPIDGLARLRSGNGEMLDASVEVISSKMAKSLPFAPTRVPFAARLIPPTAFYEKFPQIEQLCRLMLVPVAFTEDLDVIGIASVNPFFADTLAVAIADELKKTSPVKPIISSVRLDYVGWKKMCEKHFRESY
;
A
#
# COMPACT_ATOMS: atom_id res chain seq x y z
N MET A 1 -30.60 -56.74 -22.83
CA MET A 1 -29.99 -55.47 -23.29
C MET A 1 -30.96 -54.35 -22.95
N ASN A 2 -30.50 -53.35 -22.18
CA ASN A 2 -30.78 -51.89 -22.24
C ASN A 2 -32.16 -51.42 -22.74
N THR A 3 -32.87 -50.42 -22.19
CA THR A 3 -32.61 -49.32 -21.25
C THR A 3 -33.96 -48.57 -21.15
N GLN A 4 -34.30 -47.98 -19.99
CA GLN A 4 -35.32 -46.92 -19.93
C GLN A 4 -34.80 -45.64 -20.62
N PRO A 5 -35.70 -44.72 -21.04
CA PRO A 5 -35.59 -43.38 -20.46
C PRO A 5 -36.94 -42.68 -20.16
N GLN A 6 -36.80 -41.70 -19.26
CA GLN A 6 -37.78 -40.77 -18.68
C GLN A 6 -38.23 -39.64 -19.62
N PHE A 7 -39.40 -39.05 -19.34
CA PHE A 7 -39.84 -37.64 -19.54
C PHE A 7 -41.20 -37.52 -18.78
N GLN A 8 -41.68 -36.46 -18.10
CA GLN A 8 -41.30 -35.05 -17.90
C GLN A 8 -42.29 -34.43 -16.86
N ALA A 9 -41.87 -33.42 -16.08
CA ALA A 9 -42.64 -32.33 -15.40
C ALA A 9 -42.00 -32.01 -14.03
N ALA A 10 -41.85 -30.81 -13.49
CA ALA A 10 -42.00 -29.38 -13.84
C ALA A 10 -41.16 -28.63 -12.76
N PRO A 11 -40.86 -27.31 -12.87
CA PRO A 11 -39.79 -26.68 -12.09
C PRO A 11 -40.23 -26.34 -10.66
N GLU A 12 -39.48 -26.83 -9.66
CA GLU A 12 -39.57 -26.35 -8.28
C GLU A 12 -38.72 -25.08 -8.11
N GLU A 13 -39.32 -24.08 -7.47
CA GLU A 13 -38.71 -22.81 -7.08
C GLU A 13 -37.51 -23.06 -6.15
N ILE A 14 -36.33 -22.56 -6.53
CA ILE A 14 -35.15 -22.57 -5.67
C ILE A 14 -35.27 -21.41 -4.68
N PRO A 15 -35.24 -21.64 -3.36
CA PRO A 15 -35.26 -20.58 -2.38
C PRO A 15 -33.94 -19.81 -2.42
N VAL A 16 -34.04 -18.48 -2.53
CA VAL A 16 -32.91 -17.55 -2.44
C VAL A 16 -32.48 -17.47 -0.97
N SER A 17 -31.62 -18.40 -0.55
CA SER A 17 -30.86 -18.29 0.68
C SER A 17 -29.39 -18.49 0.36
N ASP A 18 -28.63 -17.39 0.39
CA ASP A 18 -27.39 -17.25 1.18
C ASP A 18 -26.54 -16.09 0.61
N LEU A 19 -26.99 -14.86 0.83
CA LEU A 19 -26.09 -13.71 0.79
C LEU A 19 -25.51 -13.53 2.19
N SER A 20 -24.65 -14.47 2.57
CA SER A 20 -23.77 -14.27 3.71
C SER A 20 -22.84 -13.07 3.44
N PRO A 21 -22.75 -12.09 4.36
CA PRO A 21 -21.86 -10.96 4.19
C PRO A 21 -20.41 -11.46 4.16
N ARG A 22 -19.67 -10.97 3.16
CA ARG A 22 -18.20 -11.00 3.03
C ARG A 22 -17.51 -11.51 4.29
N ALA A 23 -16.86 -12.67 4.13
CA ALA A 23 -15.92 -13.26 5.07
C ALA A 23 -15.17 -12.19 5.88
N SER A 24 -15.68 -11.94 7.08
CA SER A 24 -14.92 -11.88 8.33
C SER A 24 -13.43 -11.56 8.13
N LEU A 25 -13.08 -10.27 8.26
CA LEU A 25 -11.74 -9.76 8.59
C LEU A 25 -11.21 -10.49 9.84
N LYS A 26 -10.67 -11.70 9.66
CA LYS A 26 -10.16 -12.55 10.74
C LYS A 26 -8.69 -12.20 10.96
N SER A 27 -8.44 -11.69 12.16
CA SER A 27 -7.15 -11.33 12.77
C SER A 27 -6.30 -10.35 11.97
N VAL A 28 -6.46 -9.05 12.25
CA VAL A 28 -5.29 -8.16 12.20
C VAL A 28 -4.28 -8.76 13.17
N THR A 29 -3.22 -9.35 12.65
CA THR A 29 -2.04 -9.74 13.42
C THR A 29 -1.54 -8.49 14.14
N HIS A 30 -1.18 -8.62 15.43
CA HIS A 30 -0.68 -7.50 16.25
C HIS A 30 0.55 -6.79 15.63
N GLU A 31 1.18 -7.39 14.62
CA GLU A 31 2.33 -6.87 13.89
C GLU A 31 2.00 -5.68 12.98
N VAL A 32 0.81 -5.63 12.34
CA VAL A 32 0.47 -4.55 11.40
C VAL A 32 0.49 -3.17 12.06
N PRO A 33 -0.18 -2.92 13.20
CA PRO A 33 -0.13 -1.63 13.88
C PRO A 33 1.29 -1.21 14.29
N ILE A 34 2.14 -2.18 14.69
CA ILE A 34 3.52 -1.90 15.12
C ILE A 34 4.36 -1.42 13.92
N ILE A 35 4.26 -2.09 12.78
CA ILE A 35 4.98 -1.71 11.55
C ILE A 35 4.55 -0.32 11.08
N LEU A 36 3.25 -0.05 11.09
CA LEU A 36 2.70 1.26 10.69
C LEU A 36 3.21 2.39 11.59
N GLU A 37 3.14 2.22 12.91
CA GLU A 37 3.60 3.23 13.86
C GLU A 37 5.11 3.45 13.77
N HIS A 38 5.89 2.37 13.61
CA HIS A 38 7.33 2.47 13.38
C HIS A 38 7.65 3.25 12.10
N ALA A 39 6.97 2.94 10.99
CA ALA A 39 7.13 3.65 9.72
C ALA A 39 6.82 5.14 9.86
N LEU A 40 5.73 5.48 10.56
CA LEU A 40 5.31 6.86 10.79
C LEU A 40 6.34 7.63 11.62
N ILE A 41 6.75 7.10 12.77
CA ILE A 41 7.74 7.75 13.65
C ILE A 41 9.03 8.01 12.88
N ARG A 42 9.52 7.01 12.16
CA ARG A 42 10.76 7.13 11.36
C ARG A 42 10.62 8.20 10.28
N ASN A 43 9.50 8.23 9.55
CA ASN A 43 9.27 9.22 8.51
C ASN A 43 9.23 10.66 9.09
N LEU A 44 8.47 10.87 10.17
CA LEU A 44 8.33 12.18 10.81
C LEU A 44 9.66 12.69 11.36
N ALA A 45 10.46 11.83 11.99
CA ALA A 45 11.79 12.19 12.46
C ALA A 45 12.67 12.70 11.31
N MET A 46 12.61 12.05 10.14
CA MET A 46 13.38 12.46 8.96
C MET A 46 12.86 13.77 8.35
N LEU A 47 11.54 13.99 8.36
CA LEU A 47 10.97 15.27 7.96
C LEU A 47 11.50 16.43 8.84
N GLN A 48 11.56 16.24 10.15
CA GLN A 48 12.10 17.25 11.06
C GLN A 48 13.61 17.43 10.88
N GLN A 49 14.37 16.33 10.85
CA GLN A 49 15.83 16.36 10.72
C GLN A 49 16.30 17.10 9.47
N HIS A 50 15.55 17.00 8.37
CA HIS A 50 15.87 17.69 7.12
C HIS A 50 15.22 19.07 6.98
N ASN A 51 14.68 19.64 8.06
CA ASN A 51 13.97 20.93 8.05
C ASN A 51 12.85 20.95 7.00
N LEU A 52 12.20 19.80 6.78
CA LEU A 52 11.04 19.67 5.89
C LEU A 52 9.75 19.87 6.65
N ALA A 53 9.70 19.71 7.97
CA ALA A 53 8.51 19.88 8.81
C ALA A 53 8.87 20.48 10.17
N SER A 54 7.99 21.33 10.70
CA SER A 54 8.07 21.74 12.10
C SER A 54 7.56 20.62 13.03
N ALA A 55 7.78 20.75 14.35
CA ALA A 55 7.19 19.82 15.31
C ALA A 55 5.66 19.87 15.31
N GLU A 56 5.08 21.04 15.06
CA GLU A 56 3.65 21.21 14.92
C GLU A 56 3.13 20.50 13.67
N ASP A 57 3.78 20.69 12.52
CA ASP A 57 3.45 20.00 11.26
C ASP A 57 3.45 18.49 11.48
N CYS A 58 4.50 17.95 12.11
CA CYS A 58 4.62 16.52 12.36
C CYS A 58 3.52 15.99 13.29
N SER A 59 3.14 16.75 14.33
CA SER A 59 2.05 16.36 15.23
C SER A 59 0.71 16.30 14.49
N GLN A 60 0.41 17.32 13.66
CA GLN A 60 -0.82 17.37 12.88
C GLN A 60 -0.88 16.25 11.84
N VAL A 61 0.20 16.04 11.08
CA VAL A 61 0.30 14.96 10.09
C VAL A 61 0.17 13.59 10.75
N ALA A 62 0.85 13.37 11.89
CA ALA A 62 0.73 12.11 12.62
C ALA A 62 -0.71 11.81 13.05
N ALA A 63 -1.41 12.81 13.58
CA ALA A 63 -2.81 12.67 13.98
C ALA A 63 -3.73 12.36 12.78
N GLN A 64 -3.50 13.01 11.63
CA GLN A 64 -4.25 12.76 10.39
C GLN A 64 -4.01 11.35 9.83
N VAL A 65 -2.75 10.90 9.80
CA VAL A 65 -2.38 9.56 9.33
C VAL A 65 -2.98 8.48 10.24
N ARG A 66 -2.78 8.59 11.56
CA ARG A 66 -3.34 7.62 12.52
C ARG A 66 -4.86 7.53 12.43
N ARG A 67 -5.55 8.68 12.38
CA ARG A 67 -7.01 8.71 12.20
C ARG A 67 -7.44 8.02 10.90
N SER A 68 -6.67 8.16 9.82
CA SER A 68 -6.99 7.48 8.56
C SER A 68 -6.85 5.98 8.69
N TRP A 69 -5.78 5.49 9.32
CA TRP A 69 -5.57 4.08 9.60
C TRP A 69 -6.62 3.47 10.55
N GLU A 70 -7.02 4.19 11.60
CA GLU A 70 -8.10 3.80 12.51
C GLU A 70 -9.44 3.62 11.77
N ASN A 71 -9.67 4.42 10.72
CA ASN A 71 -10.82 4.29 9.83
C ASN A 71 -10.59 3.27 8.70
N GLY A 72 -9.49 2.52 8.74
CA GLY A 72 -9.13 1.52 7.75
C GLY A 72 -8.82 2.11 6.37
N ARG A 73 -8.41 3.37 6.25
CA ARG A 73 -8.02 4.03 4.99
C ARG A 73 -6.51 4.20 4.90
N GLY A 74 -5.97 4.17 3.68
CA GLY A 74 -4.56 4.49 3.46
C GLY A 74 -4.24 5.97 3.68
N ALA A 75 -3.02 6.24 4.16
CA ALA A 75 -2.52 7.59 4.34
C ALA A 75 -1.00 7.63 4.22
N ASP A 76 -0.49 8.70 3.61
CA ASP A 76 0.93 8.96 3.47
C ASP A 76 1.31 10.30 4.11
N PRO A 77 2.34 10.36 4.97
CA PRO A 77 2.72 11.59 5.66
C PRO A 77 3.35 12.65 4.75
N ILE A 78 3.92 12.29 3.60
CA ILE A 78 4.42 13.27 2.62
C ILE A 78 3.24 13.94 1.93
N ASP A 79 2.24 13.18 1.48
CA ASP A 79 1.00 13.73 0.93
C ASP A 79 0.27 14.60 1.97
N GLY A 80 0.14 14.10 3.21
CA GLY A 80 -0.47 14.83 4.31
C GLY A 80 0.22 16.17 4.59
N LEU A 81 1.56 16.18 4.65
CA LEU A 81 2.33 17.41 4.84
C LEU A 81 2.18 18.39 3.67
N ALA A 82 2.23 17.87 2.44
CA ALA A 82 2.10 18.69 1.25
C ALA A 82 0.73 19.37 1.18
N ARG A 83 -0.35 18.63 1.51
CA ARG A 83 -1.72 19.16 1.60
C ARG A 83 -1.90 20.13 2.76
N LEU A 84 -1.28 19.87 3.91
CA LEU A 84 -1.32 20.79 5.07
C LEU A 84 -0.76 22.17 4.69
N ARG A 85 0.29 22.22 3.87
CA ARG A 85 0.98 23.46 3.49
C ARG A 85 0.41 24.16 2.27
N SER A 86 0.03 23.38 1.27
CA SER A 86 -0.33 23.90 -0.06
C SER A 86 -1.84 23.86 -0.32
N GLY A 87 -2.62 23.28 0.61
CA GLY A 87 -4.00 22.90 0.37
C GLY A 87 -4.12 21.88 -0.77
N ASN A 88 -5.29 21.85 -1.41
CA ASN A 88 -5.54 21.07 -2.63
C ASN A 88 -5.21 21.86 -3.92
N GLY A 89 -4.30 22.83 -3.82
CA GLY A 89 -3.96 23.74 -4.92
C GLY A 89 -3.06 23.12 -5.99
N GLU A 90 -2.80 23.91 -7.04
CA GLU A 90 -2.00 23.52 -8.21
C GLU A 90 -0.55 23.11 -7.87
N MET A 91 -0.04 23.52 -6.71
CA MET A 91 1.34 23.27 -6.26
C MET A 91 1.54 21.94 -5.52
N LEU A 92 0.47 21.13 -5.34
CA LEU A 92 0.54 19.92 -4.52
C LEU A 92 1.55 18.89 -5.06
N ASP A 93 1.55 18.63 -6.37
CA ASP A 93 2.49 17.70 -7.02
C ASP A 93 3.95 18.16 -6.80
N ALA A 94 4.23 19.44 -7.06
CA ALA A 94 5.56 20.01 -6.84
C ALA A 94 6.00 19.91 -5.37
N SER A 95 5.09 20.14 -4.43
CA SER A 95 5.36 20.03 -3.00
C SER A 95 5.72 18.60 -2.59
N VAL A 96 4.93 17.61 -3.04
CA VAL A 96 5.21 16.18 -2.82
C VAL A 96 6.56 15.79 -3.43
N GLU A 97 6.85 16.20 -4.66
CA GLU A 97 8.13 15.88 -5.32
C GLU A 97 9.32 16.48 -4.57
N VAL A 98 9.23 17.73 -4.10
CA VAL A 98 10.30 18.38 -3.33
C VAL A 98 10.58 17.62 -2.03
N ILE A 99 9.53 17.30 -1.26
CA ILE A 99 9.66 16.57 0.01
C ILE A 99 10.20 15.16 -0.26
N SER A 100 9.57 14.43 -1.17
CA SER A 100 9.96 13.07 -1.58
C SER A 100 11.42 13.00 -2.03
N SER A 101 11.87 13.95 -2.84
CA SER A 101 13.22 13.98 -3.38
C SER A 101 14.27 14.25 -2.31
N LYS A 102 13.98 15.17 -1.40
CA LYS A 102 14.88 15.46 -0.28
C LYS A 102 14.97 14.28 0.69
N MET A 103 13.84 13.62 0.99
CA MET A 103 13.83 12.41 1.82
C MET A 103 14.58 11.26 1.14
N ALA A 104 14.41 11.05 -0.16
CA ALA A 104 15.06 9.95 -0.88
C ALA A 104 16.59 10.06 -0.83
N LYS A 105 17.13 11.28 -0.92
CA LYS A 105 18.56 11.55 -0.83
C LYS A 105 19.18 11.30 0.54
N SER A 106 18.35 11.14 1.59
CA SER A 106 18.82 10.81 2.94
C SER A 106 18.97 9.31 3.19
N LEU A 107 18.47 8.47 2.29
CA LEU A 107 18.68 7.03 2.36
C LEU A 107 20.07 6.66 1.83
N PRO A 108 20.68 5.57 2.32
CA PRO A 108 21.95 5.06 1.80
C PRO A 108 21.91 4.78 0.30
N PHE A 109 20.76 4.31 -0.20
CA PHE A 109 20.50 4.07 -1.61
C PHE A 109 19.22 4.81 -2.01
N ALA A 110 19.38 5.92 -2.72
CA ALA A 110 18.24 6.72 -3.17
C ALA A 110 17.42 5.92 -4.21
N PRO A 111 16.12 5.67 -3.96
CA PRO A 111 15.26 4.99 -4.93
C PRO A 111 15.19 5.75 -6.26
N THR A 112 15.31 5.02 -7.37
CA THR A 112 15.23 5.61 -8.71
C THR A 112 13.80 6.03 -9.02
N ARG A 113 13.63 7.17 -9.70
CA ARG A 113 12.32 7.64 -10.16
C ARG A 113 11.92 6.90 -11.44
N VAL A 114 10.76 6.23 -11.43
CA VAL A 114 10.28 5.38 -12.53
C VAL A 114 8.85 5.76 -12.91
N PRO A 115 8.65 6.77 -13.77
CA PRO A 115 7.32 7.35 -14.03
C PRO A 115 6.35 6.38 -14.73
N PHE A 116 6.85 5.36 -15.42
CA PHE A 116 5.99 4.38 -16.10
C PHE A 116 5.47 3.28 -15.19
N ALA A 117 5.98 3.12 -13.95
CA ALA A 117 5.59 2.03 -13.07
C ALA A 117 4.09 2.06 -12.72
N ALA A 118 3.46 3.25 -12.75
CA ALA A 118 2.01 3.41 -12.61
C ALA A 118 1.18 2.68 -13.69
N ARG A 119 1.79 2.26 -14.81
CA ARG A 119 1.13 1.51 -15.89
C ARG A 119 1.14 -0.01 -15.68
N LEU A 120 1.95 -0.52 -14.75
CA LEU A 120 2.10 -1.95 -14.48
C LEU A 120 0.84 -2.55 -13.86
N ILE A 121 0.53 -3.79 -14.16
CA ILE A 121 -0.69 -4.45 -13.65
C ILE A 121 -0.49 -4.83 -12.17
N PRO A 122 -1.48 -4.62 -11.29
CA PRO A 122 -1.37 -5.06 -9.91
C PRO A 122 -1.08 -6.57 -9.82
N PRO A 123 -0.12 -7.02 -8.99
CA PRO A 123 0.18 -8.43 -8.82
C PRO A 123 -0.87 -9.09 -7.90
N THR A 124 -2.11 -9.23 -8.38
CA THR A 124 -3.25 -9.68 -7.56
C THR A 124 -3.00 -11.05 -6.91
N ALA A 125 -2.40 -12.00 -7.63
CA ALA A 125 -2.08 -13.32 -7.09
C ALA A 125 -1.10 -13.26 -5.90
N PHE A 126 -0.19 -12.28 -5.89
CA PHE A 126 0.71 -12.06 -4.75
C PHE A 126 -0.07 -11.54 -3.54
N TYR A 127 -0.97 -10.59 -3.72
CA TYR A 127 -1.80 -10.08 -2.63
C TYR A 127 -2.75 -11.13 -2.05
N GLU A 128 -3.38 -11.93 -2.91
CA GLU A 128 -4.23 -13.05 -2.48
C GLU A 128 -3.47 -14.06 -1.62
N LYS A 129 -2.19 -14.30 -1.94
CA LYS A 129 -1.31 -15.19 -1.18
C LYS A 129 -0.81 -14.56 0.12
N PHE A 130 -0.62 -13.24 0.15
CA PHE A 130 -0.08 -12.50 1.30
C PHE A 130 -0.97 -11.32 1.71
N PRO A 131 -2.16 -11.58 2.30
CA PRO A 131 -3.14 -10.54 2.61
C PRO A 131 -2.64 -9.52 3.65
N GLN A 132 -1.72 -9.90 4.53
CA GLN A 132 -1.08 -8.94 5.45
C GLN A 132 -0.20 -7.93 4.72
N ILE A 133 0.52 -8.37 3.68
CA ILE A 133 1.31 -7.47 2.83
C ILE A 133 0.38 -6.54 2.07
N GLU A 134 -0.72 -7.04 1.50
CA GLU A 134 -1.74 -6.20 0.86
C GLU A 134 -2.26 -5.13 1.82
N GLN A 135 -2.59 -5.51 3.06
CA GLN A 135 -3.07 -4.59 4.09
C GLN A 135 -2.04 -3.51 4.41
N LEU A 136 -0.76 -3.86 4.59
CA LEU A 136 0.31 -2.89 4.81
C LEU A 136 0.51 -1.97 3.61
N CYS A 137 0.56 -2.52 2.40
CA CYS A 137 0.69 -1.76 1.15
C CYS A 137 -0.43 -0.72 1.02
N ARG A 138 -1.66 -1.13 1.33
CA ARG A 138 -2.84 -0.27 1.27
C ARG A 138 -2.79 0.82 2.33
N LEU A 139 -2.53 0.48 3.59
CA LEU A 139 -2.51 1.46 4.68
C LEU A 139 -1.37 2.48 4.53
N MET A 140 -0.21 2.04 4.03
CA MET A 140 0.95 2.89 3.78
C MET A 140 0.92 3.57 2.41
N LEU A 141 -0.03 3.26 1.53
CA LEU A 141 -0.05 3.72 0.14
C LEU A 141 1.25 3.41 -0.62
N VAL A 142 1.79 2.21 -0.41
CA VAL A 142 2.98 1.69 -1.10
C VAL A 142 2.58 0.43 -1.87
N PRO A 143 2.12 0.57 -3.13
CA PRO A 143 1.79 -0.59 -3.96
C PRO A 143 3.03 -1.41 -4.36
N VAL A 144 2.83 -2.71 -4.52
CA VAL A 144 3.77 -3.63 -5.17
C VAL A 144 3.61 -3.45 -6.68
N ALA A 145 4.60 -2.88 -7.33
CA ALA A 145 4.60 -2.56 -8.75
C ALA A 145 4.72 -3.78 -9.66
N PHE A 146 5.52 -4.76 -9.25
CA PHE A 146 5.67 -6.01 -9.96
C PHE A 146 6.24 -7.08 -9.02
N THR A 147 6.04 -8.33 -9.40
CA THR A 147 6.61 -9.49 -8.71
C THR A 147 7.05 -10.51 -9.75
N GLU A 148 8.26 -11.02 -9.63
CA GLU A 148 8.70 -12.26 -10.29
C GLU A 148 8.73 -13.33 -9.19
N ASP A 149 7.64 -14.08 -9.10
CA ASP A 149 7.34 -15.02 -8.02
C ASP A 149 7.61 -14.44 -6.63
N LEU A 150 8.51 -15.08 -5.85
CA LEU A 150 8.96 -14.63 -4.53
C LEU A 150 10.42 -14.16 -4.56
N ASP A 151 11.04 -14.12 -5.74
CA ASP A 151 12.47 -13.85 -5.90
C ASP A 151 12.73 -12.36 -6.06
N VAL A 152 11.88 -11.66 -6.83
CA VAL A 152 12.05 -10.22 -7.12
C VAL A 152 10.74 -9.47 -6.93
N ILE A 153 10.77 -8.42 -6.13
CA ILE A 153 9.60 -7.63 -5.78
C ILE A 153 9.93 -6.15 -5.97
N GLY A 154 9.16 -5.48 -6.81
CA GLY A 154 9.22 -4.04 -6.96
C GLY A 154 8.12 -3.39 -6.14
N ILE A 155 8.45 -2.42 -5.29
CA ILE A 155 7.47 -1.56 -4.61
C ILE A 155 7.65 -0.11 -5.06
N ALA A 156 6.55 0.64 -5.09
CA ALA A 156 6.55 2.00 -5.61
C ALA A 156 5.86 2.96 -4.64
N SER A 157 6.46 4.13 -4.39
CA SER A 157 5.86 5.16 -3.54
C SER A 157 6.42 6.55 -3.82
N VAL A 158 5.66 7.59 -3.46
CA VAL A 158 6.24 8.94 -3.26
C VAL A 158 7.04 9.02 -1.95
N ASN A 159 6.85 8.08 -1.03
CA ASN A 159 7.47 8.09 0.28
C ASN A 159 8.56 7.01 0.41
N PRO A 160 9.84 7.41 0.32
CA PRO A 160 10.94 6.46 0.31
C PRO A 160 11.13 5.75 1.66
N PHE A 161 10.70 6.35 2.78
CA PHE A 161 10.82 5.72 4.10
C PHE A 161 9.72 4.71 4.36
N PHE A 162 8.51 4.97 3.88
CA PHE A 162 7.45 3.97 3.91
C PHE A 162 7.80 2.78 3.00
N ALA A 163 8.35 3.05 1.81
CA ALA A 163 8.85 1.98 0.94
C ALA A 163 9.95 1.16 1.62
N ASP A 164 10.95 1.79 2.22
CA ASP A 164 12.03 1.09 2.91
C ASP A 164 11.53 0.22 4.08
N THR A 165 10.64 0.75 4.92
CA THR A 165 10.04 -0.04 6.02
C THR A 165 9.17 -1.19 5.49
N LEU A 166 8.38 -0.96 4.43
CA LEU A 166 7.58 -2.02 3.83
C LEU A 166 8.47 -3.11 3.20
N ALA A 167 9.59 -2.75 2.59
CA ALA A 167 10.52 -3.72 2.03
C ALA A 167 11.03 -4.70 3.10
N VAL A 168 11.37 -4.21 4.29
CA VAL A 168 11.75 -5.06 5.42
C VAL A 168 10.60 -5.97 5.84
N ALA A 169 9.38 -5.42 5.97
CA ALA A 169 8.20 -6.20 6.36
C ALA A 169 7.85 -7.30 5.34
N ILE A 170 7.95 -7.01 4.04
CA ILE A 170 7.75 -8.00 2.97
C ILE A 170 8.81 -9.10 3.07
N ALA A 171 10.09 -8.73 3.22
CA ALA A 171 11.16 -9.71 3.34
C ALA A 171 10.96 -10.64 4.53
N ASP A 172 10.52 -10.10 5.68
CA ASP A 172 10.31 -10.88 6.89
C ASP A 172 9.08 -11.78 6.78
N GLU A 173 7.99 -11.33 6.15
CA GLU A 173 6.81 -12.16 5.89
C GLU A 173 7.13 -13.31 4.94
N LEU A 174 7.88 -13.05 3.86
CA LEU A 174 8.22 -14.08 2.89
C LEU A 174 9.16 -15.15 3.46
N LYS A 175 10.10 -14.77 4.35
CA LYS A 175 10.95 -15.73 5.07
C LYS A 175 10.15 -16.73 5.92
N LYS A 176 8.94 -16.39 6.37
CA LYS A 176 8.08 -17.31 7.14
C LYS A 176 7.58 -18.48 6.28
N THR A 177 7.53 -18.32 4.97
CA THR A 177 6.88 -19.28 4.04
C THR A 177 7.80 -19.79 2.94
N SER A 178 8.97 -19.18 2.74
CA SER A 178 9.93 -19.53 1.70
C SER A 178 11.37 -19.41 2.20
N PRO A 179 12.28 -20.33 1.81
CA PRO A 179 13.70 -20.20 2.08
C PRO A 179 14.39 -19.16 1.18
N VAL A 180 13.70 -18.65 0.15
CA VAL A 180 14.22 -17.64 -0.76
C VAL A 180 14.38 -16.31 -0.02
N LYS A 181 15.52 -15.66 -0.23
CA LYS A 181 15.73 -14.26 0.17
C LYS A 181 15.32 -13.35 -1.00
N PRO A 182 14.18 -12.66 -0.93
CA PRO A 182 13.72 -11.82 -2.03
C PRO A 182 14.67 -10.63 -2.25
N ILE A 183 14.86 -10.26 -3.51
CA ILE A 183 15.40 -8.97 -3.91
C ILE A 183 14.22 -7.99 -3.96
N ILE A 184 14.20 -7.03 -3.04
CA ILE A 184 13.15 -6.01 -2.99
C ILE A 184 13.72 -4.69 -3.47
N SER A 185 13.15 -4.18 -4.56
CA SER A 185 13.52 -2.91 -5.17
C SER A 185 12.46 -1.86 -4.87
N SER A 186 12.88 -0.72 -4.29
CA SER A 186 12.02 0.44 -4.11
C SER A 186 12.22 1.41 -5.27
N VAL A 187 11.12 1.84 -5.89
CA VAL A 187 11.12 2.90 -6.91
C VAL A 187 10.27 4.08 -6.44
N ARG A 188 10.66 5.27 -6.89
CA ARG A 188 9.89 6.50 -6.67
C ARG A 188 8.98 6.79 -7.85
N LEU A 189 7.80 7.29 -7.53
CA LEU A 189 6.82 7.79 -8.49
C LEU A 189 6.69 9.30 -8.39
N ASP A 190 6.22 9.91 -9.47
CA ASP A 190 5.60 11.24 -9.38
C ASP A 190 4.23 11.13 -8.70
N TYR A 191 3.71 12.26 -8.21
CA TYR A 191 2.49 12.28 -7.42
C TYR A 191 1.27 11.75 -8.18
N VAL A 192 1.16 12.10 -9.46
CA VAL A 192 0.04 11.70 -10.32
C VAL A 192 0.08 10.19 -10.60
N GLY A 193 1.25 9.66 -10.93
CA GLY A 193 1.50 8.25 -11.16
C GLY A 193 1.26 7.43 -9.90
N TRP A 194 1.70 7.92 -8.74
CA TRP A 194 1.44 7.30 -7.45
C TRP A 194 -0.05 7.20 -7.14
N LYS A 195 -0.82 8.30 -7.26
CA LYS A 195 -2.27 8.28 -7.02
C LYS A 195 -2.99 7.28 -7.93
N LYS A 196 -2.72 7.34 -9.24
CA LYS A 196 -3.30 6.39 -10.22
C LYS A 196 -2.98 4.94 -9.87
N MET A 197 -1.77 4.70 -9.37
CA MET A 197 -1.35 3.36 -8.97
C MET A 197 -2.06 2.90 -7.69
N CYS A 198 -2.15 3.75 -6.66
CA CYS A 198 -2.90 3.45 -5.44
C CYS A 198 -4.39 3.19 -5.73
N GLU A 199 -5.03 4.03 -6.53
CA GLU A 199 -6.42 3.84 -6.97
C GLU A 199 -6.63 2.49 -7.65
N LYS A 200 -5.73 2.13 -8.57
CA LYS A 200 -5.80 0.88 -9.31
C LYS A 200 -5.59 -0.35 -8.42
N HIS A 201 -4.71 -0.28 -7.43
CA HIS A 201 -4.39 -1.40 -6.55
C HIS A 201 -5.43 -1.57 -5.44
N PHE A 202 -5.93 -0.48 -4.87
CA PHE A 202 -6.68 -0.51 -3.62
C PHE A 202 -8.13 -0.05 -3.75
N ARG A 203 -8.51 0.51 -4.91
CA ARG A 203 -9.86 1.04 -5.18
C ARG A 203 -10.29 2.14 -4.21
N GLU A 204 -9.32 2.88 -3.66
CA GLU A 204 -9.54 4.05 -2.81
C GLU A 204 -9.35 5.32 -3.65
N SER A 205 -10.28 6.27 -3.55
CA SER A 205 -10.19 7.60 -4.19
C SER A 205 -9.72 8.62 -3.15
N TYR A 206 -8.75 9.49 -3.49
CA TYR A 206 -8.07 10.44 -2.60
C TYR A 206 -8.12 11.89 -3.08
#